data_AF-A0A7W7JY65-F1
#
_entry.id   AF-A0A7W7JY65-F1
#
_cell.length_a   1.000
_cell.length_b   1.000
_cell.length_c   1.000
_cell.angle_alpha   90.00
_cell.angle_beta   90.00
_cell.angle_gamma   90.00
#
_symmetry.space_group_name_H-M   'P 1'
#
loop_
_entity.id
_entity.type
_entity.pdbx_description
1 polymer ?
#
loop_
_entity_poly.entity_id
_entity_poly.type
_entity_poly.pdbx_seq_one_letter_code
_entity_poly.pdbx_strand_id
1 'polypeptide(L)'
;MLHRDAGLDHPALAALLARLGTAEAIAVPRYPLPGSRRGRCYWNVRDQVRLQGGACVFGWMLVEIPGIALFGWHHAVWRAPSGQLTDISPHPVSGWGVGVTGFAIDPVQDHALDWPPNMPQLFAPLLRADPLERFIASEAEVHALRQRYRDAERQIPSATCFDGEQDLIIHVDTVADVARLKKLERRYLPRIRAAEARRDALIPTLTRLQHEALERLAHAEVAADLASDVLRAVGG
;
A
#
# COMPACT_ATOMS: atom_id res chain seq x y z
N MET A 1 -15.26 0.11 3.53
CA MET A 1 -14.34 1.25 3.37
C MET A 1 -13.79 1.27 1.96
N LEU A 2 -13.99 2.37 1.25
CA LEU A 2 -13.54 2.57 -0.14
C LEU A 2 -12.12 3.08 -0.14
N HIS A 3 -11.28 2.54 -1.03
CA HIS A 3 -9.94 3.05 -1.32
C HIS A 3 -9.86 3.40 -2.80
N ARG A 4 -9.06 4.41 -3.16
CA ARG A 4 -8.81 4.79 -4.55
C ARG A 4 -7.38 5.27 -4.76
N ASP A 5 -6.95 5.29 -6.01
CA ASP A 5 -5.73 6.00 -6.43
C ASP A 5 -5.83 7.47 -6.02
N ALA A 6 -4.77 8.02 -5.45
CA ALA A 6 -4.69 9.43 -5.09
C ALA A 6 -4.05 10.27 -6.20
N GLY A 7 -4.62 11.44 -6.47
CA GLY A 7 -4.03 12.47 -7.33
C GLY A 7 -2.78 13.12 -6.71
N LEU A 8 -1.96 13.74 -7.55
CA LEU A 8 -0.76 14.48 -7.11
C LEU A 8 -1.07 15.87 -6.55
N ASP A 9 -2.30 16.33 -6.70
CA ASP A 9 -2.86 17.56 -6.13
C ASP A 9 -3.48 17.34 -4.74
N HIS A 10 -3.38 16.12 -4.20
CA HIS A 10 -4.04 15.76 -2.95
C HIS A 10 -3.54 16.60 -1.76
N PRO A 11 -4.42 17.16 -0.91
CA PRO A 11 -4.05 18.12 0.13
C PRO A 11 -3.11 17.55 1.20
N ALA A 12 -3.18 16.24 1.47
CA ALA A 12 -2.27 15.56 2.39
C ALA A 12 -0.95 15.08 1.76
N LEU A 13 -0.69 15.35 0.48
CA LEU A 13 0.49 14.82 -0.21
C LEU A 13 1.80 15.26 0.46
N ALA A 14 1.98 16.55 0.72
CA ALA A 14 3.20 17.06 1.34
C ALA A 14 3.47 16.42 2.72
N ALA A 15 2.42 16.23 3.52
CA ALA A 15 2.51 15.59 4.83
C ALA A 15 2.81 14.08 4.74
N LEU A 16 2.40 13.43 3.65
CA LEU A 16 2.77 12.03 3.39
C LEU A 16 4.22 11.94 2.90
N LEU A 17 4.62 12.74 1.91
CA LEU A 17 5.98 12.76 1.36
C LEU A 17 7.05 12.95 2.46
N ALA A 18 6.79 13.86 3.40
CA ALA A 18 7.65 14.07 4.57
C ALA A 18 7.80 12.80 5.43
N ARG A 19 6.73 12.00 5.59
CA ARG A 19 6.78 10.71 6.33
C ARG A 19 7.45 9.60 5.54
N LEU A 20 7.30 9.62 4.22
CA LEU A 20 7.95 8.67 3.30
C LEU A 20 9.45 8.96 3.15
N GLY A 21 9.93 10.14 3.56
CA GLY A 21 11.33 10.53 3.41
C GLY A 21 11.71 10.85 1.96
N THR A 22 10.75 11.27 1.14
CA THR A 22 10.96 11.58 -0.28
C THR A 22 10.40 12.96 -0.61
N ALA A 23 10.96 13.61 -1.63
CA ALA A 23 10.65 15.02 -1.94
C ALA A 23 9.48 15.17 -2.92
N GLU A 24 9.23 14.17 -3.77
CA GLU A 24 8.28 14.28 -4.86
C GLU A 24 7.53 12.98 -5.15
N ALA A 25 6.37 13.13 -5.78
CA ALA A 25 5.61 12.04 -6.37
C ALA A 25 5.33 12.35 -7.83
N ILE A 26 5.29 11.29 -8.64
CA ILE A 26 5.08 11.34 -10.08
C ILE A 26 3.86 10.50 -10.47
N ALA A 27 3.27 10.84 -11.62
CA ALA A 27 2.19 10.07 -12.21
C ALA A 27 2.82 8.98 -13.09
N VAL A 28 2.60 7.71 -12.73
CA VAL A 28 3.09 6.57 -13.50
C VAL A 28 1.90 5.90 -14.19
N PRO A 29 1.89 5.77 -15.53
CA PRO A 29 0.81 5.08 -16.21
C PRO A 29 0.78 3.60 -15.79
N ARG A 30 -0.42 3.09 -15.53
CA ARG A 30 -0.66 1.70 -15.11
C ARG A 30 -1.26 0.89 -16.25
N TYR A 31 -0.54 -0.14 -16.67
CA TYR A 31 -0.96 -1.11 -17.67
C TYR A 31 -0.62 -2.53 -17.15
N PRO A 32 -1.53 -3.16 -16.38
CA PRO A 32 -1.26 -4.48 -15.83
C PRO A 32 -0.96 -5.49 -16.92
N LEU A 33 0.19 -6.16 -16.86
CA LEU A 33 0.59 -7.10 -17.90
C LEU A 33 -0.07 -8.47 -17.70
N PRO A 34 -0.38 -9.21 -18.79
CA PRO A 34 -0.79 -10.61 -18.70
C PRO A 34 0.21 -11.43 -17.88
N GLY A 35 -0.29 -12.26 -16.96
CA GLY A 35 0.54 -13.06 -16.06
C GLY A 35 1.00 -12.36 -14.78
N SER A 36 0.75 -11.05 -14.63
CA SER A 36 0.98 -10.35 -13.37
C SER A 36 0.09 -10.90 -12.25
N ARG A 37 0.58 -10.84 -11.01
CA ARG A 37 -0.16 -11.33 -9.85
C ARG A 37 -0.54 -10.17 -8.92
N ARG A 38 -1.76 -10.20 -8.39
CA ARG A 38 -2.23 -9.18 -7.43
C ARG A 38 -1.39 -9.26 -6.14
N GLY A 39 -0.93 -8.11 -5.64
CA GLY A 39 -0.12 -8.04 -4.43
C GLY A 39 1.33 -8.54 -4.59
N ARG A 40 1.80 -8.75 -5.84
CA ARG A 40 3.16 -9.23 -6.16
C ARG A 40 3.96 -8.23 -6.99
N CYS A 41 3.79 -6.93 -6.74
CA CYS A 41 4.38 -5.90 -7.57
C CYS A 41 5.90 -6.01 -7.75
N TYR A 42 6.65 -6.34 -6.69
CA TYR A 42 8.09 -6.56 -6.79
C TYR A 42 8.44 -7.72 -7.74
N TRP A 43 7.72 -8.84 -7.64
CA TRP A 43 7.99 -10.03 -8.45
C TRP A 43 7.53 -9.85 -9.90
N ASN A 44 6.38 -9.20 -10.13
CA ASN A 44 5.93 -8.84 -11.47
C ASN A 44 7.00 -8.01 -12.20
N VAL A 45 7.56 -7.00 -11.53
CA VAL A 45 8.61 -6.14 -12.10
C VAL A 45 9.93 -6.89 -12.26
N ARG A 46 10.34 -7.68 -11.26
CA ARG A 46 11.55 -8.52 -11.36
C ARG A 46 11.48 -9.45 -12.57
N ASP A 47 10.35 -10.10 -12.77
CA ASP A 47 10.16 -11.05 -13.87
C ASP A 47 10.10 -10.32 -15.21
N GLN A 48 9.46 -9.16 -15.27
CA GLN A 48 9.51 -8.30 -16.46
C GLN A 48 10.93 -7.83 -16.78
N VAL A 49 11.74 -7.46 -15.77
CA VAL A 49 13.15 -7.09 -15.96
C VAL A 49 13.97 -8.25 -16.50
N ARG A 50 13.72 -9.48 -16.04
CA ARG A 50 14.38 -10.68 -16.59
C ARG A 50 13.99 -10.95 -18.04
N LEU A 51 12.74 -10.70 -18.40
CA LEU A 51 12.21 -10.98 -19.73
C LEU A 51 12.56 -9.90 -20.77
N GLN A 52 12.53 -8.62 -20.38
CA GLN A 52 12.64 -7.49 -21.32
C GLN A 52 13.70 -6.45 -20.93
N GLY A 53 14.50 -6.71 -19.89
CA GLY A 53 15.48 -5.76 -19.38
C GLY A 53 14.87 -4.57 -18.63
N GLY A 54 15.65 -3.51 -18.46
CA GLY A 54 15.26 -2.33 -17.68
C GLY A 54 15.61 -2.48 -16.20
N ALA A 55 14.83 -1.85 -15.32
CA ALA A 55 15.08 -1.84 -13.88
C ALA A 55 13.79 -1.90 -13.06
N CYS A 56 13.92 -2.44 -11.84
CA CYS A 56 12.92 -2.32 -10.79
C CYS A 56 13.09 -0.96 -10.11
N VAL A 57 12.01 -0.18 -9.98
CA VAL A 57 12.01 1.07 -9.23
C VAL A 57 11.06 0.92 -8.06
N PHE A 58 11.62 1.01 -6.85
CA PHE A 58 10.87 0.90 -5.60
C PHE A 58 10.34 2.27 -5.16
N GLY A 59 9.24 2.26 -4.44
CA GLY A 59 8.57 3.47 -4.03
C GLY A 59 7.24 3.18 -3.36
N TRP A 60 6.39 4.18 -3.36
CA TRP A 60 5.14 4.19 -2.62
C TRP A 60 4.01 4.54 -3.57
N MET A 61 3.08 3.60 -3.77
CA MET A 61 1.78 3.88 -4.36
C MET A 61 0.99 4.75 -3.39
N LEU A 62 0.48 5.87 -3.89
CA LEU A 62 -0.34 6.79 -3.13
C LEU A 62 -1.80 6.36 -3.20
N VAL A 63 -2.38 6.03 -2.04
CA VAL A 63 -3.75 5.53 -1.94
C VAL A 63 -4.52 6.41 -0.96
N GLU A 64 -5.74 6.78 -1.35
CA GLU A 64 -6.64 7.55 -0.51
C GLU A 64 -7.73 6.64 0.08
N ILE A 65 -8.05 6.86 1.34
CA ILE A 65 -9.35 6.54 1.93
C ILE A 65 -10.14 7.86 1.90
N PRO A 66 -11.07 8.05 0.95
CA PRO A 66 -11.72 9.34 0.71
C PRO A 66 -12.22 10.03 1.98
N GLY A 67 -11.77 11.27 2.19
CA GLY A 67 -12.14 12.10 3.34
C GLY A 67 -11.52 11.67 4.69
N ILE A 68 -10.76 10.58 4.74
CA ILE A 68 -10.19 10.02 5.98
C ILE A 68 -8.68 10.19 6.05
N ALA A 69 -7.95 9.69 5.06
CA ALA A 69 -6.49 9.69 5.05
C ALA A 69 -5.92 9.44 3.65
N LEU A 70 -4.72 9.98 3.42
CA LEU A 70 -3.83 9.52 2.35
C LEU A 70 -2.80 8.56 2.96
N PHE A 71 -2.39 7.52 2.25
CA PHE A 71 -1.32 6.66 2.71
C PHE A 71 -0.44 6.13 1.58
N GLY A 72 0.81 5.83 1.92
CA GLY A 72 1.76 5.18 1.05
C GLY A 72 1.71 3.67 1.25
N TRP A 73 1.52 2.93 0.16
CA TRP A 73 1.69 1.48 0.10
C TRP A 73 2.94 1.17 -0.71
N HIS A 74 3.95 0.56 -0.09
CA HIS A 74 5.20 0.26 -0.80
C HIS A 74 4.95 -0.64 -2.01
N HIS A 75 5.55 -0.25 -3.13
CA HIS A 75 5.22 -0.73 -4.47
C HIS A 75 6.47 -0.75 -5.35
N ALA A 76 6.40 -1.47 -6.46
CA ALA A 76 7.40 -1.42 -7.51
C ALA A 76 6.76 -1.16 -8.87
N VAL A 77 7.43 -0.32 -9.65
CA VAL A 77 7.11 -0.04 -11.05
C VAL A 77 8.30 -0.42 -11.92
N TRP A 78 8.02 -0.76 -13.18
CA TRP A 78 9.05 -1.12 -14.14
C TRP A 78 9.58 0.12 -14.84
N ARG A 79 10.90 0.31 -14.85
CA ARG A 79 11.57 1.25 -15.73
C ARG A 79 12.06 0.49 -16.95
N ALA A 80 11.44 0.73 -18.10
CA ALA A 80 11.86 0.14 -19.36
C ALA A 80 13.30 0.58 -19.73
N PRO A 81 14.01 -0.15 -20.62
CA PRO A 81 15.31 0.28 -21.13
C PRO A 81 15.32 1.69 -21.75
N SER A 82 14.18 2.16 -22.27
CA SER A 82 13.99 3.53 -22.76
C SER A 82 13.98 4.60 -21.67
N GLY A 83 13.93 4.19 -20.40
CA GLY A 83 13.80 5.08 -19.23
C GLY A 83 12.36 5.35 -18.79
N GLN A 84 11.36 4.94 -19.56
CA GLN A 84 9.94 5.13 -19.23
C GLN A 84 9.52 4.28 -18.02
N LEU A 85 8.77 4.89 -17.10
CA LEU A 85 8.17 4.20 -15.96
C LEU A 85 6.74 3.72 -16.30
N THR A 86 6.45 2.48 -15.95
CA THR A 86 5.12 1.87 -16.09
C THR A 86 4.80 1.02 -14.87
N ASP A 87 3.61 1.20 -14.29
CA ASP A 87 3.06 0.29 -13.30
C ASP A 87 2.41 -0.90 -14.02
N ILE A 88 3.13 -2.01 -14.06
CA ILE A 88 2.70 -3.23 -14.74
C ILE A 88 1.88 -4.16 -13.84
N SER A 89 1.62 -3.76 -12.59
CA SER A 89 0.92 -4.60 -11.62
C SER A 89 -0.55 -4.23 -11.51
N PRO A 90 -1.45 -5.21 -11.28
CA PRO A 90 -2.82 -4.91 -10.90
C PRO A 90 -2.84 -4.10 -9.59
N HIS A 91 -3.71 -3.09 -9.52
CA HIS A 91 -3.92 -2.35 -8.28
C HIS A 91 -4.47 -3.32 -7.22
N PRO A 92 -3.95 -3.29 -5.98
CA PRO A 92 -4.46 -4.11 -4.88
C PRO A 92 -5.99 -4.06 -4.67
N VAL A 93 -6.62 -2.90 -4.90
CA VAL A 93 -8.05 -2.65 -4.67
C VAL A 93 -8.82 -2.63 -5.99
N SER A 94 -8.51 -1.71 -6.91
CA SER A 94 -9.26 -1.54 -8.17
C SER A 94 -8.96 -2.61 -9.22
N GLY A 95 -7.96 -3.47 -9.01
CA GLY A 95 -7.71 -4.66 -9.82
C GLY A 95 -6.97 -4.36 -11.12
N TRP A 96 -7.47 -4.92 -12.23
CA TRP A 96 -6.76 -5.01 -13.52
C TRP A 96 -6.97 -3.80 -14.45
N GLY A 97 -7.62 -2.74 -13.97
CA GLY A 97 -7.89 -1.55 -14.77
C GLY A 97 -6.60 -0.85 -15.20
N VAL A 98 -6.62 -0.33 -16.42
CA VAL A 98 -5.67 0.68 -16.88
C VAL A 98 -5.94 1.97 -16.11
N GLY A 99 -4.88 2.69 -15.74
CA GLY A 99 -5.02 3.91 -14.96
C GLY A 99 -3.71 4.66 -14.75
N VAL A 100 -3.64 5.41 -13.66
CA VAL A 100 -2.45 6.15 -13.24
C VAL A 100 -2.19 5.87 -11.77
N THR A 101 -0.95 5.53 -11.46
CA THR A 101 -0.45 5.37 -10.10
C THR A 101 0.24 6.67 -9.69
N GLY A 102 -0.25 7.33 -8.65
CA GLY A 102 0.55 8.30 -7.91
C GLY A 102 1.69 7.55 -7.24
N PHE A 103 2.94 7.88 -7.54
CA PHE A 103 4.11 7.12 -7.13
C PHE A 103 5.19 8.02 -6.56
N ALA A 104 5.52 7.84 -5.28
CA ALA A 104 6.63 8.53 -4.64
C ALA A 104 7.85 7.60 -4.59
N ILE A 105 8.96 7.98 -5.19
CA ILE A 105 10.15 7.12 -5.28
C ILE A 105 10.76 6.95 -3.89
N ASP A 106 11.07 5.71 -3.50
CA ASP A 106 11.79 5.40 -2.27
C ASP A 106 13.27 5.80 -2.46
N PRO A 107 13.91 6.60 -1.58
CA PRO A 107 15.35 6.82 -1.66
C PRO A 107 16.17 5.51 -1.56
N VAL A 108 15.60 4.45 -0.97
CA VAL A 108 16.21 3.12 -0.90
C VAL A 108 15.75 2.28 -2.09
N GLN A 109 16.70 1.83 -2.92
CA GLN A 109 16.42 1.09 -4.16
C GLN A 109 17.04 -0.32 -4.21
N ASP A 110 17.81 -0.70 -3.20
CA ASP A 110 18.57 -1.95 -3.11
C ASP A 110 17.84 -3.05 -2.32
N HIS A 111 16.51 -3.10 -2.44
CA HIS A 111 15.69 -4.11 -1.76
C HIS A 111 15.96 -5.51 -2.32
N ALA A 112 16.40 -6.42 -1.45
CA ALA A 112 16.59 -7.83 -1.79
C ALA A 112 15.21 -8.52 -2.00
N LEU A 113 15.07 -9.26 -3.11
CA LEU A 113 13.82 -9.94 -3.50
C LEU A 113 13.88 -11.47 -3.36
N ASP A 114 14.93 -11.97 -2.71
CA ASP A 114 15.03 -13.35 -2.19
C ASP A 114 14.09 -13.57 -0.99
N TRP A 115 13.71 -12.48 -0.32
CA TRP A 115 12.76 -12.46 0.77
C TRP A 115 11.77 -11.30 0.58
N PRO A 116 10.48 -11.46 0.92
CA PRO A 116 9.51 -10.38 0.76
C PRO A 116 9.90 -9.12 1.55
N PRO A 117 10.02 -7.96 0.87
CA PRO A 117 10.05 -6.68 1.57
C PRO A 117 8.76 -6.53 2.38
N ASN A 118 8.87 -6.16 3.65
CA ASN A 118 7.72 -5.92 4.52
C ASN A 118 7.78 -4.49 5.03
N MET A 119 7.29 -3.57 4.19
CA MET A 119 7.25 -2.14 4.49
C MET A 119 5.90 -1.78 5.13
N PRO A 120 5.89 -0.99 6.22
CA PRO A 120 4.64 -0.56 6.84
C PRO A 120 3.92 0.43 5.92
N GLN A 121 2.59 0.42 5.96
CA GLN A 121 1.84 1.54 5.38
C GLN A 121 2.06 2.80 6.23
N LEU A 122 2.29 3.93 5.55
CA LEU A 122 2.50 5.21 6.22
C LEU A 122 1.34 6.13 5.91
N PHE A 123 0.68 6.63 6.95
CA PHE A 123 -0.56 7.40 6.84
C PHE A 123 -0.34 8.90 7.08
N ALA A 124 -1.01 9.71 6.28
CA ALA A 124 -1.26 11.13 6.48
C ALA A 124 -2.78 11.34 6.68
N PRO A 125 -3.26 11.40 7.93
CA PRO A 125 -4.66 11.63 8.24
C PRO A 125 -5.18 12.96 7.69
N LEU A 126 -6.38 12.95 7.12
CA LEU A 126 -7.12 14.15 6.70
C LEU A 126 -8.00 14.70 7.82
N LEU A 127 -8.42 13.83 8.74
CA LEU A 127 -9.18 14.20 9.92
C LEU A 127 -8.56 13.60 11.18
N ARG A 128 -8.88 14.19 12.33
CA ARG A 128 -8.52 13.65 13.64
C ARG A 128 -9.73 12.96 14.25
N ALA A 129 -9.64 11.63 14.39
CA ALA A 129 -10.66 10.83 15.05
C ALA A 129 -10.01 9.62 15.73
N ASP A 130 -10.43 9.33 16.96
CA ASP A 130 -9.94 8.19 17.75
C ASP A 130 -10.00 6.85 16.98
N PRO A 131 -11.09 6.52 16.25
CA PRO A 131 -11.13 5.28 15.45
C PRO A 131 -10.03 5.21 14.38
N LEU A 132 -9.64 6.33 13.76
CA LEU A 132 -8.59 6.38 12.75
C LEU A 132 -7.21 6.22 13.39
N GLU A 133 -6.94 6.91 14.49
CA GLU A 133 -5.67 6.78 15.21
C GLU A 133 -5.46 5.35 15.71
N ARG A 134 -6.50 4.73 16.25
CA ARG A 134 -6.49 3.32 16.68
C ARG A 134 -6.33 2.35 15.52
N PHE A 135 -6.88 2.67 14.35
CA PHE A 135 -6.70 1.86 13.15
C PHE A 135 -5.25 1.90 12.67
N ILE A 136 -4.66 3.09 12.58
CA ILE A 136 -3.25 3.28 12.19
C ILE A 136 -2.33 2.57 13.20
N ALA A 137 -2.60 2.69 14.50
CA ALA A 137 -1.84 1.99 15.52
C ALA A 137 -1.96 0.45 15.39
N SER A 138 -3.16 -0.05 15.07
CA SER A 138 -3.40 -1.49 14.86
C SER A 138 -2.72 -2.02 13.58
N GLU A 139 -2.71 -1.24 12.50
CA GLU A 139 -1.94 -1.55 11.28
C GLU A 139 -0.43 -1.64 11.58
N ALA A 140 0.11 -0.70 12.35
CA ALA A 140 1.51 -0.74 12.78
C ALA A 140 1.81 -1.97 13.66
N GLU A 141 0.88 -2.36 14.56
CA GLU A 141 1.03 -3.56 15.38
C GLU A 141 1.04 -4.84 14.52
N VAL A 142 0.08 -4.97 13.59
CA VAL A 142 0.00 -6.11 12.65
C VAL A 142 1.28 -6.21 11.83
N HIS A 143 1.74 -5.09 11.26
CA HIS A 143 2.98 -5.03 10.51
C HIS A 143 4.19 -5.48 11.36
N ALA A 144 4.33 -4.96 12.58
CA ALA A 144 5.45 -5.31 13.47
C ALA A 144 5.43 -6.80 13.86
N LEU A 145 4.26 -7.39 14.08
CA LEU A 145 4.13 -8.83 14.37
C LEU A 145 4.48 -9.67 13.14
N ARG A 146 4.01 -9.28 11.95
CA ARG A 146 4.35 -9.95 10.69
C ARG A 146 5.83 -9.84 10.38
N GLN A 147 6.45 -8.68 10.61
CA GLN A 147 7.89 -8.48 10.45
C GLN A 147 8.68 -9.48 11.31
N ARG A 148 8.40 -9.51 12.62
CA ARG A 148 9.08 -10.43 13.54
C ARG A 148 8.87 -11.90 13.18
N TYR A 149 7.68 -12.23 12.66
CA TYR A 149 7.39 -13.57 12.18
C TYR A 149 8.24 -13.92 10.95
N ARG A 150 8.27 -13.04 9.94
CA ARG A 150 9.09 -13.21 8.72
C ARG A 150 10.58 -13.23 9.02
N ASP A 151 11.07 -12.38 9.90
CA ASP A 151 12.48 -12.39 10.32
C ASP A 151 12.84 -13.72 10.97
N ALA A 152 11.96 -14.24 11.84
CA ALA A 152 12.18 -15.53 12.48
C ALA A 152 12.13 -16.70 11.49
N GLU A 153 11.26 -16.66 10.48
CA GLU A 153 11.26 -17.62 9.38
C GLU A 153 12.58 -17.60 8.61
N ARG A 154 13.10 -16.40 8.29
CA ARG A 154 14.38 -16.23 7.57
C ARG A 154 15.58 -16.81 8.33
N GLN A 155 15.51 -16.88 9.65
CA GLN A 155 16.59 -17.46 10.50
C GLN A 155 16.55 -18.99 10.56
N ILE A 156 15.53 -19.65 9.98
CA ILE A 156 15.53 -21.11 9.88
C ILE A 156 16.59 -21.52 8.83
N PRO A 157 17.54 -22.40 9.16
CA PRO A 157 18.67 -22.73 8.29
C PRO A 157 18.31 -23.14 6.86
N SER A 158 17.25 -23.94 6.69
CA SER A 158 16.79 -24.39 5.37
C SER A 158 15.67 -23.52 4.80
N ALA A 159 15.33 -22.39 5.41
CA ALA A 159 14.19 -21.60 4.94
C ALA A 159 14.49 -20.93 3.61
N THR A 160 13.63 -21.21 2.65
CA THR A 160 13.61 -20.56 1.35
C THR A 160 12.22 -19.98 1.11
N CYS A 161 12.16 -18.81 0.47
CA CYS A 161 10.90 -18.18 0.09
C CYS A 161 10.74 -18.28 -1.42
N PHE A 162 9.65 -18.92 -1.85
CA PHE A 162 9.29 -19.04 -3.27
C PHE A 162 8.02 -18.25 -3.56
N ASP A 163 7.96 -17.70 -4.76
CA ASP A 163 6.77 -17.07 -5.30
C ASP A 163 5.79 -18.14 -5.81
N GLY A 164 4.90 -18.61 -4.94
CA GLY A 164 3.81 -19.49 -5.32
C GLY A 164 2.75 -18.74 -6.14
N GLU A 165 1.89 -19.49 -6.82
CA GLU A 165 0.87 -18.92 -7.72
C GLU A 165 -0.09 -17.95 -7.01
N GLN A 166 -0.41 -18.23 -5.74
CA GLN A 166 -1.32 -17.43 -4.92
C GLN A 166 -0.58 -16.75 -3.76
N ASP A 167 0.32 -17.48 -3.11
CA ASP A 167 1.03 -17.01 -1.92
C ASP A 167 2.55 -17.18 -1.98
N LEU A 168 3.27 -16.35 -1.23
CA LEU A 168 4.67 -16.61 -0.93
C LEU A 168 4.76 -17.83 -0.03
N ILE A 169 5.44 -18.86 -0.50
CA ILE A 169 5.57 -20.14 0.17
C ILE A 169 6.92 -20.17 0.88
N ILE A 170 6.90 -20.42 2.19
CA ILE A 170 8.11 -20.75 2.94
C ILE A 170 8.31 -22.26 2.86
N HIS A 171 9.42 -22.66 2.29
CA HIS A 171 9.84 -24.06 2.23
C HIS A 171 10.97 -24.30 3.21
N VAL A 172 10.98 -25.50 3.81
CA VAL A 172 12.02 -25.98 4.72
C VAL A 172 12.28 -27.45 4.42
N ASP A 173 13.56 -27.85 4.47
CA ASP A 173 14.02 -29.11 3.87
C ASP A 173 14.24 -30.24 4.89
N THR A 174 14.19 -29.92 6.19
CA THR A 174 14.48 -30.90 7.25
C THR A 174 13.33 -31.03 8.25
N VAL A 175 13.18 -32.22 8.84
CA VAL A 175 12.20 -32.46 9.92
C VAL A 175 12.42 -31.51 11.10
N ALA A 176 13.69 -31.20 11.41
CA ALA A 176 14.04 -30.25 12.47
C ALA A 176 13.56 -28.83 12.14
N ASP A 177 13.72 -28.38 10.89
CA ASP A 177 13.28 -27.07 10.43
C ASP A 177 11.75 -26.97 10.31
N VAL A 178 11.07 -28.04 9.91
CA VAL A 178 9.60 -28.14 10.01
C VAL A 178 9.15 -27.94 11.45
N ALA A 179 9.81 -28.58 12.43
CA ALA A 179 9.47 -28.40 13.84
C ALA A 179 9.73 -26.96 14.33
N ARG A 180 10.81 -26.31 13.86
CA ARG A 180 11.09 -24.89 14.13
C ARG A 180 9.99 -23.99 13.56
N LEU A 181 9.62 -24.17 12.30
CA LEU A 181 8.56 -23.42 11.64
C LEU A 181 7.23 -23.57 12.39
N LYS A 182 6.82 -24.80 12.74
CA LYS A 182 5.60 -25.03 13.53
C LYS A 182 5.63 -24.37 14.92
N LYS A 183 6.81 -24.28 15.55
CA LYS A 183 6.97 -23.54 16.80
C LYS A 183 6.77 -22.02 16.60
N LEU A 184 7.29 -21.47 15.50
CA LEU A 184 7.07 -20.06 15.15
C LEU A 184 5.60 -19.78 14.84
N GLU A 185 4.95 -20.61 14.02
CA GLU A 185 3.54 -20.48 13.68
C GLU A 185 2.66 -20.45 14.94
N ARG A 186 2.86 -21.38 15.88
CA ARG A 186 2.14 -21.43 17.16
C ARG A 186 2.36 -20.17 18.01
N ARG A 187 3.53 -19.54 17.93
CA ARG A 187 3.87 -18.34 18.68
C ARG A 187 3.27 -17.07 18.07
N TYR A 188 3.32 -16.94 16.74
CA TYR A 188 3.04 -15.67 16.07
C TYR A 188 1.65 -15.61 15.43
N LEU A 189 1.16 -16.68 14.79
CA LEU A 189 -0.10 -16.62 14.04
C LEU A 189 -1.31 -16.24 14.90
N PRO A 190 -1.50 -16.76 16.14
CA PRO A 190 -2.60 -16.33 16.99
C PRO A 190 -2.54 -14.84 17.33
N ARG A 191 -1.33 -14.29 17.51
CA ARG A 191 -1.13 -12.87 17.85
C ARG A 191 -1.39 -11.97 16.66
N ILE A 192 -0.93 -12.37 15.48
CA ILE A 192 -1.20 -11.67 14.21
C ILE A 192 -2.71 -11.64 13.97
N ARG A 193 -3.40 -12.79 14.05
CA ARG A 193 -4.86 -12.88 13.89
C ARG A 193 -5.61 -12.03 14.91
N ALA A 194 -5.16 -12.01 16.17
CA ALA A 194 -5.79 -11.17 17.20
C ALA A 194 -5.60 -9.67 16.92
N ALA A 195 -4.44 -9.25 16.42
CA ALA A 195 -4.18 -7.87 16.03
C ALA A 195 -4.99 -7.46 14.79
N GLU A 196 -5.06 -8.34 13.78
CA GLU A 196 -5.92 -8.17 12.60
C GLU A 196 -7.39 -8.05 13.00
N ALA A 197 -7.89 -8.90 13.89
CA ALA A 197 -9.27 -8.83 14.37
C ALA A 197 -9.58 -7.49 15.07
N ARG A 198 -8.63 -6.96 15.88
CA ARG A 198 -8.79 -5.64 16.50
C ARG A 198 -8.83 -4.51 15.48
N ARG A 199 -7.96 -4.56 14.47
CA ARG A 199 -7.97 -3.61 13.36
C ARG A 199 -9.29 -3.70 12.59
N ASP A 200 -9.71 -4.90 12.21
CA ASP A 200 -10.88 -5.13 11.36
C ASP A 200 -12.18 -4.73 12.07
N ALA A 201 -12.23 -4.84 13.40
CA ALA A 201 -13.34 -4.33 14.21
C ALA A 201 -13.55 -2.81 14.10
N LEU A 202 -12.55 -2.05 13.63
CA LEU A 202 -12.67 -0.59 13.41
C LEU A 202 -13.25 -0.24 12.03
N ILE A 203 -13.23 -1.17 11.07
CA ILE A 203 -13.66 -0.93 9.68
C ILE A 203 -15.10 -0.42 9.58
N PRO A 204 -16.10 -0.95 10.31
CA PRO A 204 -17.47 -0.43 10.24
C PRO A 204 -17.57 1.03 10.69
N THR A 205 -16.85 1.40 11.76
CA THR A 205 -16.83 2.78 12.26
C THR A 205 -16.13 3.72 11.29
N LEU A 206 -14.99 3.32 10.72
CA LEU A 206 -14.31 4.10 9.70
C LEU A 206 -15.13 4.26 8.42
N THR A 207 -15.88 3.24 8.03
CA THR A 207 -16.78 3.31 6.88
C THR A 207 -17.89 4.34 7.10
N ARG A 208 -18.44 4.43 8.32
CA ARG A 208 -19.41 5.48 8.68
C ARG A 208 -18.79 6.87 8.63
N LEU A 209 -17.61 7.03 9.24
CA LEU A 209 -16.86 8.30 9.21
C LEU A 209 -16.55 8.72 7.77
N GLN A 210 -16.24 7.77 6.89
CA GLN A 210 -15.98 8.03 5.48
C GLN A 210 -17.23 8.56 4.78
N HIS A 211 -18.41 7.94 4.99
CA HIS A 211 -19.65 8.44 4.42
C HIS A 211 -19.98 9.85 4.93
N GLU A 212 -19.90 10.09 6.24
CA GLU A 212 -20.13 11.42 6.81
C GLU A 212 -19.16 12.48 6.28
N ALA A 213 -17.89 12.11 6.06
CA ALA A 213 -16.90 13.00 5.48
C ALA A 213 -17.22 13.34 4.02
N LEU A 214 -17.64 12.36 3.23
CA LEU A 214 -18.03 12.54 1.83
C LEU A 214 -19.30 13.41 1.71
N GLU A 215 -20.30 13.20 2.57
CA GLU A 215 -21.50 14.04 2.61
C GLU A 215 -21.17 15.50 2.94
N ARG A 216 -20.27 15.73 3.91
CA ARG A 216 -19.80 17.09 4.22
C ARG A 216 -19.08 17.75 3.06
N LEU A 217 -18.25 17.01 2.32
CA LEU A 217 -17.55 17.52 1.14
C LEU A 217 -18.54 17.91 0.04
N ALA A 218 -19.51 17.04 -0.26
CA ALA A 218 -20.54 17.32 -1.26
C ALA A 218 -21.38 18.57 -0.91
N HIS A 219 -21.76 18.73 0.36
CA HIS A 219 -22.47 19.93 0.79
C HIS A 219 -21.60 21.19 0.72
N ALA A 220 -20.30 21.09 1.01
CA ALA A 220 -19.37 22.22 0.93
C ALA A 220 -19.16 22.67 -0.53
N GLU A 221 -19.08 21.75 -1.48
CA GLU A 221 -18.99 22.05 -2.92
C GLU A 221 -20.23 22.81 -3.40
N VAL A 222 -21.44 22.32 -3.07
CA VAL A 222 -22.70 23.01 -3.43
C VAL A 222 -22.78 24.41 -2.82
N ALA A 223 -22.35 24.57 -1.56
CA ALA A 223 -22.33 25.88 -0.91
C ALA A 223 -21.32 26.83 -1.55
N ALA A 224 -20.15 26.33 -1.97
CA ALA A 224 -19.13 27.12 -2.66
C ALA A 224 -19.61 27.58 -4.04
N ASP A 225 -20.30 26.71 -4.79
CA ASP A 225 -20.89 27.05 -6.08
C ASP A 225 -21.97 28.14 -5.92
N LEU A 226 -22.87 27.99 -4.95
CA LEU A 226 -23.90 29.00 -4.66
C LEU A 226 -23.28 30.34 -4.26
N ALA A 227 -22.23 30.33 -3.44
CA ALA A 227 -21.51 31.55 -3.06
C ALA A 227 -20.84 32.22 -4.27
N SER A 228 -20.25 31.43 -5.17
CA SER A 228 -19.65 31.91 -6.42
C SER A 228 -20.70 32.57 -7.33
N ASP A 229 -21.89 31.99 -7.45
CA ASP A 229 -22.98 32.54 -8.24
C ASP A 229 -23.54 33.84 -7.64
N VAL A 230 -23.67 33.92 -6.31
CA VAL A 230 -24.05 35.16 -5.62
C VAL A 230 -23.01 36.26 -5.85
N LEU A 231 -21.71 35.94 -5.74
CA LEU A 231 -20.64 36.92 -5.99
C LEU A 231 -20.64 37.42 -7.44
N ARG A 232 -20.92 36.56 -8.42
CA ARG A 232 -21.09 36.97 -9.82
C ARG A 232 -22.32 37.86 -10.03
N ALA A 233 -23.42 37.58 -9.33
CA ALA A 233 -24.66 38.35 -9.45
C ALA A 233 -24.57 39.75 -8.81
N VAL A 234 -23.74 39.92 -7.78
CA VAL A 234 -23.56 41.20 -7.06
C VAL A 234 -22.40 42.03 -7.62
N GLY A 235 -21.44 41.40 -8.31
CA GLY A 235 -20.25 42.06 -8.88
C GLY A 235 -20.36 42.48 -10.36
N GLY A 236 -21.56 42.45 -10.94
CA GLY A 236 -21.84 42.84 -12.34
C GLY A 236 -22.61 44.15 -12.47
#